data_AF-X1IDE6-F1
#
_entry.id   AF-X1IDE6-F1
#
_cell.length_a   1.000
_cell.length_b   1.000
_cell.length_c   1.000
_cell.angle_alpha   90.00
_cell.angle_beta   90.00
_cell.angle_gamma   90.00
#
_symmetry.space_group_name_H-M   'P 1'
#
loop_
_entity.id
_entity.type
_entity.pdbx_description
1 polymer ?
#
loop_
_entity_poly.entity_id
_entity_poly.type
_entity_poly.pdbx_seq_one_letter_code
_entity_poly.pdbx_strand_id
1 'polypeptide(L)' 'TDPALAIKIARCESGWRPLALRMNVTGSIDRGLFQWNDYYHPEILNDCAFNIECSTRAFCKAVKAGNLYWWDASKHCWG' A
#
# COMPACT_ATOMS: atom_id res chain seq x y z
N THR A 1 10.55 -7.05 -8.62
CA THR A 1 9.10 -6.79 -8.48
C THR A 1 8.57 -6.59 -9.88
N ASP A 2 7.51 -7.27 -10.25
CA ASP A 2 6.84 -7.02 -11.53
C ASP A 2 6.20 -5.62 -11.49
N PRO A 3 6.60 -4.67 -12.36
CA PRO A 3 6.00 -3.34 -12.42
C PRO A 3 4.48 -3.38 -12.65
N ALA A 4 3.98 -4.37 -13.40
CA ALA A 4 2.56 -4.52 -13.66
C ALA A 4 1.77 -4.85 -12.39
N LEU A 5 2.34 -5.66 -11.49
CA LEU A 5 1.75 -5.97 -10.19
C LEU A 5 1.59 -4.72 -9.33
N ALA A 6 2.64 -3.89 -9.25
CA ALA A 6 2.59 -2.64 -8.48
C ALA A 6 1.48 -1.70 -9.00
N ILE A 7 1.34 -1.56 -10.32
CA ILE A 7 0.31 -0.72 -10.95
C ILE A 7 -1.10 -1.25 -10.63
N LYS A 8 -1.32 -2.57 -10.71
CA LYS A 8 -2.62 -3.19 -10.42
C LYS A 8 -3.01 -3.03 -8.95
N ILE A 9 -2.08 -3.29 -8.02
CA ILE A 9 -2.33 -3.11 -6.58
C ILE A 9 -2.61 -1.64 -6.27
N ALA A 10 -1.78 -0.71 -6.76
CA ALA A 10 -1.99 0.73 -6.54
C ALA A 10 -3.34 1.22 -7.11
N ARG A 11 -3.77 0.67 -8.26
CA ARG A 11 -5.11 0.95 -8.80
C ARG A 11 -6.18 0.49 -7.83
N CYS A 12 -6.07 -0.73 -7.31
CA CYS A 12 -7.12 -1.28 -6.47
C CYS A 12 -7.20 -0.62 -5.09
N GLU A 13 -6.05 -0.40 -4.48
CA GLU A 13 -5.94 0.13 -3.13
C GLU A 13 -6.37 1.60 -3.07
N SER A 14 -5.91 2.43 -4.00
CA SER A 14 -6.09 3.88 -3.90
C SER A 14 -6.77 4.51 -5.11
N GLY A 15 -6.92 3.78 -6.23
CA GLY A 15 -7.27 4.38 -7.52
C GLY A 15 -6.16 5.31 -8.04
N TRP A 16 -4.90 4.94 -7.80
CA TRP A 16 -3.71 5.74 -8.11
C TRP A 16 -3.63 7.10 -7.40
N ARG A 17 -4.27 7.25 -6.24
CA ARG A 17 -4.26 8.50 -5.47
C ARG A 17 -3.19 8.43 -4.39
N PRO A 18 -2.07 9.18 -4.50
CA PRO A 18 -0.98 9.10 -3.54
C PRO A 18 -1.35 9.61 -2.14
N LEU A 19 -2.41 10.40 -2.03
CA LEU A 19 -2.93 10.95 -0.78
C LEU A 19 -4.21 10.25 -0.31
N ALA A 20 -4.50 9.05 -0.83
CA ALA A 20 -5.67 8.29 -0.40
C ALA A 20 -5.60 7.96 1.09
N LEU A 21 -6.76 8.06 1.74
CA LEU A 21 -6.93 7.77 3.16
C LEU A 21 -8.18 6.92 3.33
N ARG A 22 -8.07 5.88 4.15
CA ARG A 22 -9.21 5.09 4.59
C ARG A 22 -9.10 4.86 6.09
N MET A 23 -10.12 5.28 6.82
CA MET A 23 -10.25 4.99 8.25
C MET A 23 -10.96 3.65 8.41
N ASN A 24 -10.36 2.74 9.18
CA ASN A 24 -10.92 1.45 9.50
C ASN A 24 -11.76 1.52 10.77
N VAL A 25 -12.71 0.59 10.93
CA VAL A 25 -13.59 0.50 12.11
C VAL A 25 -12.79 0.34 13.41
N THR A 26 -11.61 -0.27 13.33
CA THR A 26 -10.65 -0.44 14.44
C THR A 26 -9.91 0.84 14.82
N GLY A 27 -10.09 1.94 14.08
CA GLY A 27 -9.42 3.23 14.30
C GLY A 27 -8.09 3.40 13.59
N SER A 28 -7.56 2.36 12.94
CA SER A 28 -6.34 2.47 12.13
C SER A 28 -6.62 3.15 10.78
N ILE A 29 -5.58 3.67 10.15
CA ILE A 29 -5.67 4.42 8.90
C ILE A 29 -4.78 3.78 7.83
N ASP A 30 -5.37 3.44 6.69
CA ASP A 30 -4.65 3.03 5.50
C ASP A 30 -4.28 4.25 4.65
N ARG A 31 -3.01 4.36 4.27
CA ARG A 31 -2.42 5.60 3.77
C ARG A 31 -1.73 5.45 2.43
N GLY A 32 -2.07 6.37 1.53
CA GLY A 32 -1.41 6.62 0.28
C GLY A 32 -1.57 5.52 -0.77
N LEU A 33 -0.62 5.49 -1.70
CA LEU A 33 -0.76 4.79 -2.99
C LEU A 33 -1.02 3.28 -2.83
N PHE A 34 -0.39 2.65 -1.83
CA PHE A 34 -0.51 1.23 -1.51
C PHE A 34 -1.29 0.97 -0.21
N GLN A 35 -2.00 1.97 0.32
CA GLN A 35 -2.85 1.84 1.51
C GLN A 35 -2.11 1.23 2.72
N TRP A 36 -0.98 1.83 3.09
CA TRP A 36 -0.19 1.41 4.25
C TRP A 36 -0.93 1.70 5.56
N ASN A 37 -1.33 0.65 6.26
CA ASN A 37 -1.98 0.73 7.55
C ASN A 37 -1.01 1.22 8.65
N ASP A 38 -1.35 2.27 9.38
CA ASP A 38 -0.52 2.84 10.45
C ASP A 38 -0.34 1.95 11.68
N TYR A 39 -1.28 1.06 11.96
CA TYR A 39 -1.19 0.12 13.07
C TYR A 39 -0.27 -1.06 12.73
N TYR A 40 -0.38 -1.64 11.53
CA TYR A 40 0.46 -2.77 11.12
C TYR A 40 1.84 -2.36 10.60
N HIS A 41 1.98 -1.13 10.09
CA HIS A 41 3.23 -0.60 9.53
C HIS A 41 3.58 0.78 10.11
N PRO A 42 3.78 0.88 11.44
CA PRO A 42 4.14 2.15 12.09
C PRO A 42 5.51 2.68 11.62
N GLU A 43 6.38 1.83 11.07
CA GLU A 43 7.66 2.20 10.48
C GLU A 43 7.52 2.99 9.17
N ILE A 44 6.37 2.93 8.51
CA ILE A 44 6.07 3.70 7.30
C ILE A 44 5.33 4.97 7.72
N LEU A 45 6.08 6.05 7.93
CA LEU A 45 5.53 7.35 8.30
C LEU A 45 4.71 7.97 7.16
N ASN A 46 3.86 8.95 7.50
CA ASN A 46 3.02 9.68 6.54
C ASN A 46 3.84 10.25 5.38
N ASP A 47 5.00 10.83 5.66
CA ASP A 47 5.92 11.37 4.64
C ASP A 47 6.30 10.33 3.58
N CYS A 48 6.47 9.06 3.98
CA CYS A 48 6.75 7.98 3.05
C CYS A 48 5.49 7.41 2.39
N ALA A 49 4.42 7.21 3.17
CA ALA A 49 3.17 6.64 2.67
C ALA A 49 2.56 7.49 1.54
N PHE A 50 2.62 8.82 1.68
CA PHE A 50 2.08 9.80 0.73
C PHE A 50 3.06 10.20 -0.39
N ASN A 51 4.34 9.90 -0.24
CA ASN A 51 5.33 10.09 -1.30
C ASN A 51 5.36 8.88 -2.24
N ILE A 52 5.07 9.10 -3.52
CA ILE A 52 4.98 8.03 -4.53
C ILE A 52 6.26 7.18 -4.58
N GLU A 53 7.43 7.81 -4.61
CA GLU A 53 8.71 7.11 -4.73
C GLU A 53 9.02 6.29 -3.47
N CYS A 54 8.89 6.90 -2.30
CA CYS A 54 9.15 6.24 -1.03
C CYS A 54 8.19 5.06 -0.80
N SER A 55 6.90 5.28 -1.01
CA SER A 55 5.85 4.26 -0.90
C SER A 55 6.09 3.11 -1.88
N THR A 56 6.49 3.40 -3.11
CA THR A 56 6.82 2.37 -4.12
C THR A 56 8.07 1.58 -3.78
N ARG A 57 9.11 2.24 -3.23
CA ARG A 57 10.31 1.55 -2.72
C ARG A 57 9.98 0.64 -1.54
N ALA A 58 9.14 1.10 -0.61
CA ALA A 58 8.67 0.30 0.52
C ALA A 58 7.87 -0.92 0.04
N PHE A 59 6.96 -0.72 -0.92
CA PHE A 59 6.18 -1.81 -1.53
C PHE A 59 7.11 -2.84 -2.18
N CYS A 60 8.06 -2.38 -3.00
CA CYS A 60 9.05 -3.25 -3.63
C CYS A 60 9.86 -4.05 -2.61
N LYS A 61 10.25 -3.44 -1.48
CA LYS A 61 10.98 -4.10 -0.41
C LYS A 61 10.12 -5.18 0.26
N ALA A 62 8.86 -4.86 0.58
CA ALA A 62 7.92 -5.79 1.18
C ALA A 62 7.67 -7.03 0.29
N VAL A 63 7.36 -6.80 -0.99
CA VAL A 63 7.10 -7.91 -1.93
C VAL A 63 8.34 -8.78 -2.14
N LYS A 64 9.54 -8.18 -2.26
CA LYS A 64 10.80 -8.94 -2.34
C LYS A 64 11.08 -9.78 -1.09
N ALA A 65 10.57 -9.36 0.07
CA ALA A 65 10.67 -10.09 1.32
C ALA A 65 9.58 -11.19 1.48
N GLY A 66 8.72 -11.39 0.48
CA GLY A 66 7.65 -12.39 0.52
C GLY A 66 6.31 -11.90 1.08
N ASN A 67 6.17 -10.60 1.34
CA ASN A 67 5.01 -10.03 2.04
C ASN A 67 3.89 -9.55 1.11
N LEU A 68 3.67 -10.23 -0.03
CA LEU A 68 2.58 -9.85 -0.94
C LEU A 68 1.19 -9.98 -0.29
N TYR A 69 1.06 -10.87 0.70
CA TYR A 69 -0.19 -11.14 1.41
C TYR A 69 -0.74 -9.94 2.20
N TRP A 70 0.06 -8.89 2.44
CA TRP A 70 -0.42 -7.65 3.06
C TRP A 70 -1.53 -6.98 2.25
N TRP A 71 -1.62 -7.26 0.94
CA TRP A 71 -2.65 -6.75 0.04
C TRP A 71 -3.71 -7.80 -0.34
N ASP A 72 -3.82 -8.91 0.39
CA ASP A 72 -4.79 -9.98 0.05
C ASP A 72 -6.25 -9.49 0.12
N ALA A 73 -6.54 -8.47 0.93
CA ALA A 73 -7.87 -7.85 1.00
C ALA A 73 -8.35 -7.30 -0.35
N SER A 74 -7.43 -6.83 -1.20
CA SER A 74 -7.73 -6.33 -2.55
C SER A 74 -7.44 -7.34 -3.66
N LYS A 75 -7.07 -8.59 -3.33
CA LYS A 75 -6.63 -9.59 -4.32
C LYS A 75 -7.61 -9.86 -5.44
N HIS A 76 -8.91 -9.81 -5.14
CA HIS A 76 -10.02 -9.95 -6.08
C HIS A 76 -9.99 -8.96 -7.27
N CYS A 77 -9.10 -7.99 -7.25
CA CYS A 77 -9.00 -6.88 -8.18
C CYS A 77 -7.69 -6.88 -9.01
N TRP A 78 -6.65 -7.57 -8.55
CA TRP A 78 -5.33 -7.55 -9.18
C TRP A 78 -4.74 -8.94 -9.48
N GLY A 79 -5.30 -10.01 -8.90
CA GLY A 79 -4.84 -11.39 -9.01
C GLY A 79 -5.93 -12.33 -9.49
#